data_AF-A0A6N6P907-F1
#
_entry.id   AF-A0A6N6P907-F1
#
_cell.length_a   1.000
_cell.length_b   1.000
_cell.length_c   1.000
_cell.angle_alpha   90.00
_cell.angle_beta   90.00
_cell.angle_gamma   90.00
#
_symmetry.space_group_name_H-M   'P 1'
#
loop_
_entity.id
_entity.type
_entity.pdbx_description
1 polymer ?
#
loop_
_entity_poly.entity_id
_entity_poly.type
_entity_poly.pdbx_seq_one_letter_code
_entity_poly.pdbx_strand_id
1 'polypeptide(L)'
;MSKMPGYGRQGSRRRRRRDATDDPTRQGSSQVMKWPIGIILAAVMMLGAALTFWLYAYWHGTEEADQVHPAAAEQRTKVASQFKSPSHDEALALVKSALELRDAEQVAGLIRPGPMSAEAVVSFLGAMRELDGQITHYDWLSSVDKNGLSLEGVWVTFGPKTAKRGRWAILTPDAKGIWKLDFAAFARWVNPSWKTLLEQDSGSAEVRVSASKDTYFNGPFKDESQWAAYKLVSPDTEAILVGYCRIGSAQFRAMELLWSGGESAKARVVLEIRRPPASEGAGHLQFEISRVLAEGWVMADKPFDERL
;
A
#
# COMPACT_ATOMS: atom_id res chain seq x y z
N MET A 1 65.43 -28.96 -31.09
CA MET A 1 66.34 -29.95 -31.70
C MET A 1 66.40 -31.18 -30.81
N SER A 2 65.86 -32.30 -31.28
CA SER A 2 66.34 -33.70 -31.12
C SER A 2 65.18 -34.68 -31.25
N LYS A 3 65.40 -35.68 -32.11
CA LYS A 3 64.47 -36.71 -32.61
C LYS A 3 64.62 -38.02 -31.83
N MET A 4 63.47 -38.68 -31.60
CA MET A 4 63.18 -40.15 -31.69
C MET A 4 63.91 -41.14 -30.75
N PRO A 5 63.48 -42.43 -30.60
CA PRO A 5 62.45 -43.25 -31.30
C PRO A 5 61.38 -43.84 -30.33
N GLY A 6 60.27 -44.50 -30.68
CA GLY A 6 59.89 -45.31 -31.85
C GLY A 6 59.85 -46.80 -31.46
N TYR A 7 58.65 -47.36 -31.20
CA TYR A 7 58.38 -48.81 -31.26
C TYR A 7 56.98 -49.06 -31.82
N GLY A 8 56.91 -49.88 -32.85
CA GLY A 8 55.67 -50.39 -33.45
C GLY A 8 55.68 -51.91 -33.54
N ARG A 9 54.49 -52.50 -33.63
CA ARG A 9 54.16 -53.85 -34.14
C ARG A 9 52.67 -53.84 -34.51
N GLN A 10 52.29 -53.89 -35.80
CA GLN A 10 51.90 -55.09 -36.57
C GLN A 10 51.01 -56.07 -35.77
N GLY A 11 49.79 -56.46 -36.15
CA GLY A 11 49.04 -56.38 -37.40
C GLY A 11 48.51 -57.78 -37.77
N SER A 12 47.21 -57.97 -38.04
CA SER A 12 46.72 -59.08 -38.90
C SER A 12 45.29 -58.89 -39.39
N ARG A 13 45.13 -59.08 -40.70
CA ARG A 13 43.92 -59.04 -41.55
C ARG A 13 43.22 -60.41 -41.63
N ARG A 14 41.89 -60.43 -41.86
CA ARG A 14 41.16 -61.18 -42.93
C ARG A 14 39.64 -61.13 -42.63
N ARG A 15 38.79 -60.42 -43.39
CA ARG A 15 38.14 -60.76 -44.67
C ARG A 15 37.38 -62.11 -44.68
N ARG A 16 36.03 -62.06 -44.68
CA ARG A 16 35.23 -62.83 -45.65
C ARG A 16 33.84 -62.22 -45.85
N ARG A 17 33.50 -62.19 -47.13
CA ARG A 17 32.33 -61.68 -47.84
C ARG A 17 31.22 -62.75 -47.83
N ARG A 18 29.94 -62.36 -47.78
CA ARG A 18 28.86 -63.15 -48.39
C ARG A 18 27.76 -62.21 -48.87
N ASP A 19 27.55 -62.24 -50.18
CA ASP A 19 26.53 -61.51 -50.91
C ASP A 19 25.18 -62.27 -50.89
N ALA A 20 24.11 -61.48 -50.96
CA ALA A 20 22.82 -61.68 -51.64
C ALA A 20 22.02 -62.99 -51.48
N THR A 21 20.78 -62.88 -50.99
CA THR A 21 19.59 -63.49 -51.63
C THR A 21 18.29 -62.78 -51.19
N ASP A 22 17.32 -62.82 -52.10
CA ASP A 22 16.02 -62.12 -52.19
C ASP A 22 14.94 -62.39 -51.12
N ASP A 23 13.92 -61.53 -51.21
CA ASP A 23 12.46 -61.79 -51.11
C ASP A 23 11.71 -61.33 -49.83
N PRO A 24 10.42 -60.94 -49.94
CA PRO A 24 9.86 -59.75 -49.32
C PRO A 24 8.74 -60.17 -48.34
N THR A 25 7.98 -59.20 -47.85
CA THR A 25 6.71 -59.40 -47.11
C THR A 25 6.82 -60.00 -45.70
N ARG A 26 6.73 -59.15 -44.68
CA ARG A 26 5.50 -59.01 -43.86
C ARG A 26 5.71 -58.04 -42.69
N GLN A 27 4.74 -57.13 -42.60
CA GLN A 27 4.28 -56.34 -41.45
C GLN A 27 4.81 -56.74 -40.06
N GLY A 28 5.34 -55.73 -39.36
CA GLY A 28 5.55 -55.76 -37.91
C GLY A 28 5.75 -54.34 -37.41
N SER A 29 4.67 -53.76 -36.87
CA SER A 29 4.63 -52.46 -36.18
C SER A 29 5.71 -52.32 -35.11
N SER A 30 6.42 -51.18 -35.07
CA SER A 30 6.97 -50.69 -33.82
C SER A 30 6.90 -49.17 -33.74
N GLN A 31 6.32 -48.74 -32.62
CA GLN A 31 5.99 -47.39 -32.26
C GLN A 31 7.26 -46.56 -32.10
N VAL A 32 7.42 -45.55 -32.95
CA VAL A 32 8.35 -44.45 -32.69
C VAL A 32 7.77 -43.66 -31.52
N MET A 33 8.47 -43.76 -30.40
CA MET A 33 8.22 -43.21 -29.08
C MET A 33 7.95 -41.69 -29.13
N LYS A 34 6.67 -41.31 -29.10
CA LYS A 34 6.14 -39.93 -29.13
C LYS A 34 6.34 -39.15 -27.82
N TRP A 35 7.47 -39.31 -27.14
CA TRP A 35 7.69 -38.68 -25.82
C TRP A 35 8.29 -37.25 -25.80
N PRO A 36 9.03 -36.73 -26.81
CA PRO A 36 9.58 -35.38 -26.67
C PRO A 36 8.53 -34.28 -26.91
N ILE A 37 7.51 -34.55 -27.74
CA ILE A 37 6.45 -33.56 -28.03
C ILE A 37 5.54 -33.36 -26.80
N GLY A 38 5.22 -34.44 -26.07
CA GLY A 38 4.37 -34.37 -24.89
C GLY A 38 5.01 -33.55 -23.76
N ILE A 39 6.33 -33.66 -23.57
CA ILE A 39 7.06 -32.90 -22.55
C ILE A 39 7.11 -31.40 -22.90
N ILE A 40 7.35 -31.07 -24.18
CA ILE A 40 7.35 -29.67 -24.64
C ILE A 40 5.94 -29.07 -24.52
N LEU A 41 4.89 -29.80 -24.90
CA LEU A 41 3.51 -29.33 -24.73
C LEU A 41 3.16 -29.12 -23.25
N ALA A 42 3.58 -30.02 -22.37
CA ALA A 42 3.36 -29.91 -20.93
C ALA A 42 4.10 -28.69 -20.33
N ALA A 43 5.34 -28.44 -20.77
CA ALA A 43 6.11 -27.28 -20.33
C ALA A 43 5.49 -25.95 -20.81
N VAL A 44 5.02 -25.89 -22.06
CA VAL A 44 4.33 -24.72 -22.60
C VAL A 44 2.99 -24.50 -21.91
N MET A 45 2.24 -25.55 -21.61
CA MET A 45 1.00 -25.44 -20.82
C MET A 45 1.26 -24.99 -19.38
N MET A 46 2.34 -25.47 -18.73
CA MET A 46 2.72 -25.00 -17.39
C MET A 46 3.16 -23.55 -17.39
N LEU A 47 3.95 -23.11 -18.37
CA LEU A 47 4.35 -21.71 -18.51
C LEU A 47 3.15 -20.82 -18.86
N GLY A 48 2.25 -21.30 -19.72
CA GLY A 48 1.00 -20.62 -20.04
C GLY A 48 0.10 -20.47 -18.81
N ALA A 49 -0.06 -21.55 -18.02
CA ALA A 49 -0.82 -21.54 -16.78
C ALA A 49 -0.18 -20.66 -15.69
N ALA A 50 1.16 -20.64 -15.59
CA ALA A 50 1.87 -19.76 -14.67
C ALA A 50 1.74 -18.30 -15.10
N LEU A 51 1.81 -18.01 -16.40
CA LEU A 51 1.65 -16.66 -16.93
C LEU A 51 0.20 -16.18 -16.82
N THR A 52 -0.79 -17.05 -17.08
CA THR A 52 -2.20 -16.70 -16.86
C THR A 52 -2.52 -16.59 -15.38
N PHE A 53 -1.96 -17.42 -14.50
CA PHE A 53 -2.08 -17.25 -13.04
C PHE A 53 -1.41 -15.96 -12.57
N TRP A 54 -0.24 -15.60 -13.11
CA TRP A 54 0.46 -14.36 -12.79
C TRP A 54 -0.28 -13.13 -13.32
N LEU A 55 -0.81 -13.17 -14.55
CA LEU A 55 -1.65 -12.12 -15.12
C LEU A 55 -3.01 -12.03 -14.45
N TYR A 56 -3.59 -13.16 -14.04
CA TYR A 56 -4.81 -13.22 -13.24
C TYR A 56 -4.55 -12.62 -11.85
N ALA A 57 -3.44 -12.94 -11.20
CA ALA A 57 -3.02 -12.32 -9.95
C ALA A 57 -2.60 -10.85 -10.14
N TYR A 58 -2.20 -10.40 -11.33
CA TYR A 58 -1.90 -9.00 -11.60
C TYR A 58 -3.17 -8.18 -11.89
N TRP A 59 -4.15 -8.76 -12.59
CA TRP A 59 -5.45 -8.14 -12.86
C TRP A 59 -6.42 -8.23 -11.68
N HIS A 60 -6.40 -9.32 -10.91
CA HIS A 60 -7.21 -9.50 -9.69
C HIS A 60 -6.45 -9.23 -8.39
N GLY A 61 -5.13 -9.04 -8.40
CA GLY A 61 -4.34 -8.65 -7.21
C GLY A 61 -4.52 -7.19 -6.78
N THR A 62 -5.51 -6.51 -7.34
CA THR A 62 -6.05 -5.26 -6.79
C THR A 62 -7.51 -5.40 -6.34
N GLU A 63 -8.01 -6.64 -6.22
CA GLU A 63 -9.38 -6.98 -5.81
C GLU A 63 -9.49 -7.77 -4.50
N GLU A 64 -8.44 -7.85 -3.68
CA GLU A 64 -8.70 -7.76 -2.24
C GLU A 64 -8.89 -6.28 -1.90
N ALA A 65 -10.09 -5.83 -2.25
CA ALA A 65 -10.77 -4.85 -1.46
C ALA A 65 -10.57 -5.23 0.01
N ASP A 66 -10.15 -4.26 0.81
CA ASP A 66 -10.10 -4.21 2.27
C ASP A 66 -11.47 -4.54 2.93
N GLN A 67 -12.19 -5.56 2.46
CA GLN A 67 -13.26 -6.22 3.19
C GLN A 67 -12.64 -7.09 4.28
N VAL A 68 -11.92 -6.45 5.20
CA VAL A 68 -11.92 -6.93 6.57
C VAL A 68 -13.34 -6.72 7.07
N HIS A 69 -14.18 -7.74 6.91
CA HIS A 69 -15.27 -7.91 7.86
C HIS A 69 -14.61 -8.06 9.24
N PRO A 70 -14.85 -7.17 10.22
CA PRO A 70 -14.50 -7.49 11.60
C PRO A 70 -15.56 -8.46 12.12
N ALA A 71 -15.45 -9.73 11.73
CA ALA A 71 -15.99 -10.78 12.58
C ALA A 71 -15.16 -10.73 13.87
N ALA A 72 -15.77 -10.14 14.91
CA ALA A 72 -15.22 -9.99 16.25
C ALA A 72 -13.89 -9.20 16.32
N ALA A 73 -13.97 -7.87 16.17
CA ALA A 73 -13.02 -7.01 16.87
C ALA A 73 -13.29 -7.14 18.37
N GLU A 74 -12.65 -8.12 19.00
CA GLU A 74 -12.60 -8.25 20.45
C GLU A 74 -12.16 -6.92 21.06
N GLN A 75 -12.87 -6.56 22.12
CA GLN A 75 -12.74 -5.35 22.92
C GLN A 75 -11.28 -5.17 23.39
N ARG A 76 -10.44 -4.56 22.56
CA ARG A 76 -9.22 -3.93 23.05
C ARG A 76 -9.68 -2.82 23.98
N THR A 77 -9.22 -2.90 25.23
CA THR A 77 -9.62 -2.04 26.35
C THR A 77 -9.68 -0.61 25.86
N LYS A 78 -10.89 -0.04 25.85
CA LYS A 78 -11.06 1.31 25.35
C LYS A 78 -10.13 2.22 26.15
N VAL A 79 -9.40 3.12 25.49
CA VAL A 79 -8.94 4.33 26.20
C VAL A 79 -10.22 4.85 26.84
N ALA A 80 -10.22 5.04 28.15
CA ALA A 80 -11.41 5.49 28.87
C ALA A 80 -11.75 6.91 28.39
N SER A 81 -12.34 7.03 27.19
CA SER A 81 -12.99 8.23 26.76
C SER A 81 -14.07 8.45 27.79
N GLN A 82 -13.93 9.56 28.48
CA GLN A 82 -14.94 10.11 29.36
C GLN A 82 -16.28 10.33 28.64
N PHE A 83 -16.29 10.29 27.30
CA PHE A 83 -17.47 10.46 26.48
C PHE A 83 -17.96 9.13 25.91
N LYS A 84 -19.26 8.90 26.05
CA LYS A 84 -19.94 7.77 25.44
C LYS A 84 -19.79 7.84 23.91
N SER A 85 -19.32 6.75 23.30
CA SER A 85 -19.35 6.57 21.85
C SER A 85 -20.79 6.67 21.32
N PRO A 86 -21.03 7.34 20.17
CA PRO A 86 -22.30 7.23 19.49
C PRO A 86 -22.55 5.77 19.11
N SER A 87 -23.82 5.39 19.04
CA SER A 87 -24.26 4.16 18.40
C SER A 87 -23.93 4.17 16.90
N HIS A 88 -24.03 3.01 16.26
CA HIS A 88 -23.86 2.87 14.81
C HIS A 88 -24.74 3.87 14.04
N ASP A 89 -26.05 3.90 14.31
CA ASP A 89 -26.99 4.78 13.60
C ASP A 89 -26.71 6.27 13.84
N GLU A 90 -26.32 6.64 15.06
CA GLU A 90 -25.92 8.01 15.41
C GLU A 90 -24.64 8.42 14.66
N ALA A 91 -23.64 7.55 14.57
CA ALA A 91 -22.41 7.83 13.82
C ALA A 91 -22.69 8.04 12.33
N LEU A 92 -23.55 7.20 11.73
CA LEU A 92 -23.98 7.36 10.34
C LEU A 92 -24.72 8.68 10.13
N ALA A 93 -25.64 9.03 11.03
CA ALA A 93 -26.39 10.28 10.96
C ALA A 93 -25.48 11.50 11.04
N LEU A 94 -24.53 11.51 11.99
CA LEU A 94 -23.54 12.59 12.14
C LEU A 94 -22.70 12.79 10.88
N VAL A 95 -22.20 11.70 10.30
CA VAL A 95 -21.41 11.77 9.05
C VAL A 95 -22.26 12.29 7.89
N LYS A 96 -23.49 11.80 7.73
CA LYS A 96 -24.41 12.30 6.68
C LYS A 96 -24.64 13.81 6.82
N SER A 97 -25.01 14.27 8.02
CA SER A 97 -25.22 15.70 8.29
C SER A 97 -23.97 16.54 8.02
N ALA A 98 -22.79 16.05 8.42
CA ALA A 98 -21.53 16.75 8.16
C ALA A 98 -21.24 16.88 6.65
N LEU A 99 -21.47 15.84 5.85
CA LEU A 99 -21.18 15.86 4.40
C LEU A 99 -22.23 16.62 3.57
N GLU A 100 -23.45 16.79 4.10
CA GLU A 100 -24.52 17.59 3.50
C GLU A 100 -24.42 19.09 3.81
N LEU A 101 -23.55 19.47 4.74
CA LEU A 101 -23.36 20.85 5.18
C LEU A 101 -22.96 21.78 4.03
N ARG A 102 -23.65 22.92 3.89
CA ARG A 102 -23.40 23.95 2.86
C ARG A 102 -23.21 25.36 3.42
N ASP A 103 -23.28 25.50 4.74
CA ASP A 103 -23.20 26.78 5.44
C ASP A 103 -21.95 26.81 6.33
N ALA A 104 -21.07 27.79 6.11
CA ALA A 104 -19.82 27.93 6.83
C ALA A 104 -20.05 28.14 8.34
N GLU A 105 -21.15 28.79 8.75
CA GLU A 105 -21.45 29.04 10.16
C GLU A 105 -21.72 27.75 10.94
N GLN A 106 -22.18 26.70 10.26
CA GLN A 106 -22.52 25.42 10.86
C GLN A 106 -21.33 24.47 11.00
N VAL A 107 -20.20 24.76 10.33
CA VAL A 107 -19.03 23.84 10.26
C VAL A 107 -18.55 23.47 11.65
N ALA A 108 -18.38 24.45 12.54
CA ALA A 108 -17.85 24.23 13.88
C ALA A 108 -18.72 23.31 14.76
N GLY A 109 -20.00 23.14 14.41
CA GLY A 109 -20.94 22.27 15.11
C GLY A 109 -20.78 20.79 14.75
N LEU A 110 -20.41 20.48 13.51
CA LEU A 110 -20.43 19.11 12.96
C LEU A 110 -19.04 18.60 12.53
N ILE A 111 -18.10 19.52 12.29
CA ILE A 111 -16.81 19.22 11.68
C ILE A 111 -15.69 19.89 12.51
N ARG A 112 -14.59 19.16 12.71
CA ARG A 112 -13.31 19.70 13.15
C ARG A 112 -12.55 20.11 11.88
N PRO A 113 -12.45 21.41 11.55
CA PRO A 113 -11.88 21.85 10.28
C PRO A 113 -10.36 21.71 10.23
N GLY A 114 -9.72 21.54 11.39
CA GLY A 114 -8.26 21.49 11.52
C GLY A 114 -7.63 22.80 11.05
N PRO A 115 -6.67 22.78 10.12
CA PRO A 115 -6.00 23.98 9.62
C PRO A 115 -6.81 24.74 8.56
N MET A 116 -7.96 24.23 8.12
CA MET A 116 -8.77 24.84 7.07
C MET A 116 -9.81 25.82 7.62
N SER A 117 -10.17 26.84 6.84
CA SER A 117 -11.30 27.71 7.18
C SER A 117 -12.64 26.99 6.94
N ALA A 118 -13.71 27.49 7.56
CA ALA A 118 -15.04 26.93 7.36
C ALA A 118 -15.51 27.02 5.90
N GLU A 119 -15.18 28.12 5.22
CA GLU A 119 -15.49 28.33 3.80
C GLU A 119 -14.74 27.34 2.91
N ALA A 120 -13.48 27.06 3.24
CA ALA A 120 -12.68 26.09 2.52
C ALA A 120 -13.23 24.66 2.69
N VAL A 121 -13.72 24.32 3.89
CA VAL A 121 -14.42 23.05 4.14
C VAL A 121 -15.69 22.95 3.29
N VAL A 122 -16.56 23.96 3.31
CA VAL A 122 -17.79 23.97 2.51
C VAL A 122 -17.49 23.88 1.01
N SER A 123 -16.50 24.63 0.54
CA SER A 123 -16.05 24.61 -0.85
C SER A 123 -15.58 23.21 -1.26
N PHE A 124 -14.77 22.56 -0.42
CA PHE A 124 -14.34 21.18 -0.65
C PHE A 124 -15.52 20.21 -0.70
N LEU A 125 -16.46 20.29 0.25
CA LEU A 125 -17.64 19.41 0.28
C LEU A 125 -18.53 19.59 -0.96
N GLY A 126 -18.60 20.81 -1.49
CA GLY A 126 -19.26 21.10 -2.77
C GLY A 126 -18.55 20.45 -3.95
N ALA A 127 -17.23 20.67 -4.07
CA ALA A 127 -16.40 20.17 -5.17
C ALA A 127 -16.20 18.65 -5.14
N MET A 128 -16.28 18.02 -3.95
CA MET A 128 -16.11 16.58 -3.78
C MET A 128 -17.06 15.76 -4.66
N ARG A 129 -18.28 16.25 -4.94
CA ARG A 129 -19.22 15.54 -5.81
C ARG A 129 -18.75 15.46 -7.26
N GLU A 130 -17.94 16.41 -7.70
CA GLU A 130 -17.33 16.43 -9.03
C GLU A 130 -16.06 15.56 -9.06
N LEU A 131 -15.24 15.63 -8.00
CA LEU A 131 -13.98 14.91 -7.89
C LEU A 131 -14.15 13.41 -7.62
N ASP A 132 -15.01 13.09 -6.66
CA ASP A 132 -15.23 11.74 -6.15
C ASP A 132 -16.58 11.18 -6.55
N GLY A 133 -17.47 11.95 -7.19
CA GLY A 133 -18.80 11.50 -7.62
C GLY A 133 -19.87 11.59 -6.53
N GLN A 134 -21.05 11.04 -6.80
CA GLN A 134 -22.14 11.01 -5.82
C GLN A 134 -21.88 9.93 -4.75
N ILE A 135 -22.18 10.24 -3.49
CA ILE A 135 -22.16 9.26 -2.41
C ILE A 135 -23.31 8.27 -2.63
N THR A 136 -22.99 6.98 -2.60
CA THR A 136 -23.96 5.89 -2.81
C THR A 136 -24.22 5.08 -1.56
N HIS A 137 -23.25 5.01 -0.64
CA HIS A 137 -23.37 4.19 0.55
C HIS A 137 -22.54 4.71 1.73
N TYR A 138 -22.96 4.34 2.93
CA TYR A 138 -22.27 4.60 4.19
C TYR A 138 -22.25 3.30 5.01
N ASP A 139 -21.07 2.85 5.39
CA ASP A 139 -20.89 1.67 6.25
C ASP A 139 -20.16 2.07 7.52
N TRP A 140 -20.71 1.75 8.69
CA TRP A 140 -19.90 1.83 9.89
C TRP A 140 -18.86 0.72 9.89
N LEU A 141 -17.61 1.09 10.16
CA LEU A 141 -16.48 0.18 10.10
C LEU A 141 -16.02 -0.26 11.48
N SER A 142 -15.84 0.71 12.38
CA SER A 142 -15.06 0.46 13.59
C SER A 142 -15.29 1.52 14.67
N SER A 143 -15.24 1.08 15.92
CA SER A 143 -15.02 1.90 17.11
C SER A 143 -13.65 1.53 17.67
N VAL A 144 -12.69 2.45 17.64
CA VAL A 144 -11.32 2.19 18.09
C VAL A 144 -10.79 3.36 18.89
N ASP A 145 -9.89 3.06 19.83
CA ASP A 145 -9.07 4.09 20.45
C ASP A 145 -7.69 4.11 19.82
N LYS A 146 -7.32 5.28 19.31
CA LYS A 146 -6.01 5.55 18.73
C LYS A 146 -5.55 6.94 19.08
N ASN A 147 -4.25 7.10 19.24
CA ASN A 147 -3.64 8.36 19.66
C ASN A 147 -4.20 8.94 20.97
N GLY A 148 -4.79 8.13 21.85
CA GLY A 148 -5.46 8.61 23.06
C GLY A 148 -6.83 9.25 22.79
N LEU A 149 -7.40 9.03 21.61
CA LEU A 149 -8.72 9.51 21.19
C LEU A 149 -9.63 8.33 20.91
N SER A 150 -10.92 8.47 21.26
CA SER A 150 -11.95 7.58 20.73
C SER A 150 -12.38 8.01 19.34
N LEU A 151 -12.38 7.05 18.43
CA LEU A 151 -12.64 7.23 17.02
C LEU A 151 -13.79 6.31 16.59
N GLU A 152 -14.75 6.90 15.87
CA GLU A 152 -15.81 6.14 15.19
C GLU A 152 -15.63 6.30 13.68
N GLY A 153 -15.43 5.18 13.00
CA GLY A 153 -15.11 5.15 11.58
C GLY A 153 -16.32 4.78 10.74
N VAL A 154 -16.63 5.61 9.75
CA VAL A 154 -17.64 5.35 8.72
C VAL A 154 -16.96 5.37 7.34
N TRP A 155 -17.11 4.31 6.58
CA TRP A 155 -16.72 4.27 5.17
C TRP A 155 -17.76 4.98 4.33
N VAL A 156 -17.31 5.87 3.46
CA VAL A 156 -18.15 6.60 2.51
C VAL A 156 -17.81 6.13 1.11
N THR A 157 -18.76 5.46 0.48
CA THR A 157 -18.63 4.93 -0.88
C THR A 157 -19.23 5.89 -1.88
N PHE A 158 -18.52 6.10 -2.98
CA PHE A 158 -18.95 6.93 -4.09
C PHE A 158 -19.27 6.09 -5.33
N GLY A 159 -20.07 6.65 -6.24
CA GLY A 159 -20.60 5.97 -7.42
C GLY A 159 -19.53 5.45 -8.41
N PRO A 160 -19.96 4.69 -9.43
CA PRO A 160 -19.10 3.80 -10.22
C PRO A 160 -17.98 4.49 -11.03
N LYS A 161 -18.03 5.82 -11.24
CA LYS A 161 -16.94 6.55 -11.90
C LYS A 161 -15.66 6.62 -11.06
N THR A 162 -15.75 6.36 -9.76
CA THR A 162 -14.71 6.64 -8.76
C THR A 162 -14.70 5.60 -7.64
N ALA A 163 -15.34 4.44 -7.83
CA ALA A 163 -15.53 3.39 -6.82
C ALA A 163 -14.24 2.95 -6.08
N LYS A 164 -13.05 3.21 -6.66
CA LYS A 164 -11.74 2.97 -6.05
C LYS A 164 -11.30 4.04 -5.02
N ARG A 165 -12.11 5.07 -4.75
CA ARG A 165 -11.77 6.23 -3.90
C ARG A 165 -12.76 6.45 -2.76
N GLY A 166 -13.19 5.38 -2.10
CA GLY A 166 -13.91 5.52 -0.83
C GLY A 166 -13.12 6.39 0.16
N ARG A 167 -13.84 7.12 1.00
CA ARG A 167 -13.26 7.97 2.04
C ARG A 167 -13.63 7.45 3.41
N TRP A 168 -12.67 7.48 4.32
CA TRP A 168 -12.91 7.16 5.71
C TRP A 168 -13.29 8.42 6.47
N ALA A 169 -14.56 8.55 6.81
CA ALA A 169 -15.06 9.58 7.69
C ALA A 169 -14.83 9.14 9.15
N ILE A 170 -14.00 9.87 9.88
CA ILE A 170 -13.67 9.54 11.26
C ILE A 170 -14.26 10.60 12.18
N LEU A 171 -15.12 10.18 13.09
CA LEU A 171 -15.66 11.03 14.14
C LEU A 171 -14.77 10.93 15.39
N THR A 172 -14.59 12.04 16.08
CA THR A 172 -13.91 12.09 17.38
C THR A 172 -14.54 13.17 18.25
N PRO A 173 -14.68 12.97 19.58
CA PRO A 173 -15.28 13.98 20.45
C PRO A 173 -14.32 15.17 20.63
N ASP A 174 -14.88 16.37 20.75
CA ASP A 174 -14.15 17.53 21.25
C ASP A 174 -14.04 17.52 22.78
N ALA A 175 -13.41 18.55 23.36
CA ALA A 175 -13.22 18.67 24.80
C ALA A 175 -14.54 18.72 25.61
N LYS A 176 -15.69 18.99 24.96
CA LYS A 176 -17.02 18.98 25.57
C LYS A 176 -17.77 17.66 25.34
N GLY A 177 -17.16 16.71 24.63
CA GLY A 177 -17.77 15.43 24.29
C GLY A 177 -18.64 15.46 23.05
N ILE A 178 -18.61 16.54 22.28
CA ILE A 178 -19.40 16.66 21.05
C ILE A 178 -18.64 15.96 19.94
N TRP A 179 -19.24 14.89 19.40
CA TRP A 179 -18.67 14.11 18.30
C TRP A 179 -18.75 14.87 16.99
N LYS A 180 -17.62 15.01 16.32
CA LYS A 180 -17.47 15.78 15.08
C LYS A 180 -16.60 15.02 14.09
N LEU A 181 -16.86 15.22 12.80
CA LEU A 181 -16.04 14.69 11.72
C LEU A 181 -14.68 15.37 11.70
N ASP A 182 -13.59 14.59 11.72
CA ASP A 182 -12.26 15.12 11.46
C ASP A 182 -12.07 15.38 9.97
N PHE A 183 -12.07 16.67 9.60
CA PHE A 183 -12.02 17.06 8.19
C PHE A 183 -10.68 16.70 7.55
N ALA A 184 -9.57 16.88 8.27
CA ALA A 184 -8.25 16.62 7.72
C ALA A 184 -8.07 15.13 7.39
N ALA A 185 -8.58 14.23 8.24
CA ALA A 185 -8.63 12.81 7.96
C ALA A 185 -9.53 12.49 6.75
N PHE A 186 -10.76 13.01 6.71
CA PHE A 186 -11.71 12.75 5.64
C PHE A 186 -11.23 13.26 4.28
N ALA A 187 -10.71 14.48 4.24
CA ALA A 187 -10.16 15.11 3.05
C ALA A 187 -8.82 14.50 2.62
N ARG A 188 -8.21 13.64 3.45
CA ARG A 188 -6.81 13.18 3.31
C ARG A 188 -5.87 14.37 3.11
N TRP A 189 -6.02 15.37 3.98
CA TRP A 189 -5.33 16.65 3.86
C TRP A 189 -3.81 16.48 3.84
N VAL A 190 -3.17 17.26 2.97
CA VAL A 190 -1.73 17.29 2.71
C VAL A 190 -1.32 18.74 2.54
N ASN A 191 -0.19 19.12 3.14
CA ASN A 191 0.31 20.49 3.08
C ASN A 191 1.84 20.51 2.93
N PRO A 192 2.37 21.13 1.86
CA PRO A 192 1.63 21.76 0.76
C PRO A 192 0.93 20.71 -0.13
N SER A 193 0.16 21.14 -1.12
CA SER A 193 -0.57 20.24 -2.03
C SER A 193 0.35 19.18 -2.67
N TRP A 194 -0.19 18.03 -3.06
CA TRP A 194 0.58 16.98 -3.77
C TRP A 194 1.35 17.52 -4.98
N LYS A 195 0.73 18.40 -5.77
CA LYS A 195 1.39 19.03 -6.92
C LYS A 195 2.63 19.81 -6.47
N THR A 196 2.48 20.66 -5.47
CA THR A 196 3.58 21.44 -4.90
C THR A 196 4.67 20.54 -4.31
N LEU A 197 4.30 19.52 -3.54
CA LEU A 197 5.25 18.59 -2.92
C LEU A 197 6.08 17.83 -3.97
N LEU A 198 5.45 17.39 -5.07
CA LEU A 198 6.09 16.56 -6.08
C LEU A 198 6.91 17.39 -7.09
N GLU A 199 6.39 18.56 -7.49
CA GLU A 199 7.00 19.39 -8.53
C GLU A 199 7.94 20.47 -7.99
N GLN A 200 7.76 20.91 -6.74
CA GLN A 200 8.49 22.03 -6.15
C GLN A 200 9.29 21.59 -4.93
N ASP A 201 10.41 22.26 -4.68
CA ASP A 201 11.17 22.06 -3.45
C ASP A 201 10.49 22.83 -2.31
N SER A 202 9.56 22.15 -1.65
CA SER A 202 8.75 22.71 -0.56
C SER A 202 9.43 22.58 0.81
N GLY A 203 10.63 22.02 0.88
CA GLY A 203 11.34 21.74 2.13
C GLY A 203 10.68 20.60 2.90
N SER A 204 9.53 20.86 3.53
CA SER A 204 8.78 19.91 4.36
C SER A 204 7.30 19.82 3.98
N ALA A 205 6.68 18.67 4.24
CA ALA A 205 5.26 18.46 4.04
C ALA A 205 4.61 17.62 5.15
N GLU A 206 3.40 17.99 5.56
CA GLU A 206 2.49 17.10 6.29
C GLU A 206 1.72 16.24 5.29
N VAL A 207 1.77 14.91 5.46
CA VAL A 207 1.10 13.96 4.58
C VAL A 207 0.28 12.94 5.35
N ARG A 208 -0.91 12.61 4.83
CA ARG A 208 -1.73 11.46 5.23
C ARG A 208 -1.57 10.35 4.21
N VAL A 209 -0.91 9.27 4.61
CA VAL A 209 -0.54 8.18 3.70
C VAL A 209 -0.84 6.83 4.32
N SER A 210 -0.83 5.80 3.48
CA SER A 210 -0.63 4.42 3.91
C SER A 210 0.85 4.08 3.77
N ALA A 211 1.46 3.58 4.84
CA ALA A 211 2.86 3.21 4.90
C ALA A 211 3.03 1.69 5.01
N SER A 212 4.05 1.14 4.36
CA SER A 212 4.52 -0.23 4.55
C SER A 212 6.04 -0.27 4.59
N LYS A 213 6.64 -1.32 5.17
CA LYS A 213 8.09 -1.52 5.09
C LYS A 213 8.55 -1.65 3.63
N ASP A 214 9.73 -1.14 3.34
CA ASP A 214 10.37 -1.20 2.02
C ASP A 214 11.86 -1.54 2.18
N THR A 215 12.52 -1.89 1.08
CA THR A 215 13.94 -2.24 1.02
C THR A 215 14.69 -1.45 -0.05
N TYR A 216 14.10 -0.35 -0.53
CA TYR A 216 14.75 0.54 -1.48
C TYR A 216 15.69 1.51 -0.77
N PHE A 217 16.98 1.43 -1.07
CA PHE A 217 18.03 2.29 -0.51
C PHE A 217 18.88 2.91 -1.62
N ASN A 218 19.00 4.23 -1.66
CA ASN A 218 19.76 4.96 -2.67
C ASN A 218 20.14 6.37 -2.20
N GLY A 219 21.11 7.00 -2.86
CA GLY A 219 21.53 8.38 -2.60
C GLY A 219 22.03 8.57 -1.16
N PRO A 220 21.49 9.55 -0.40
CA PRO A 220 21.88 9.78 0.99
C PRO A 220 21.44 8.66 1.95
N PHE A 221 20.52 7.79 1.52
CA PHE A 221 19.93 6.72 2.32
C PHE A 221 20.49 5.34 1.98
N LYS A 222 21.67 5.26 1.36
CA LYS A 222 22.24 3.99 0.86
C LYS A 222 22.70 3.00 1.95
N ASP A 223 22.92 3.46 3.19
CA ASP A 223 23.40 2.63 4.29
C ASP A 223 22.21 2.02 5.06
N GLU A 224 21.86 0.79 4.72
CA GLU A 224 20.77 0.03 5.36
C GLU A 224 21.01 -0.28 6.85
N SER A 225 22.24 -0.13 7.34
CA SER A 225 22.53 -0.26 8.77
C SER A 225 22.18 1.02 9.55
N GLN A 226 22.01 2.14 8.84
CA GLN A 226 21.66 3.45 9.42
C GLN A 226 20.22 3.86 9.14
N TRP A 227 19.63 3.39 8.05
CA TRP A 227 18.32 3.83 7.58
C TRP A 227 17.32 2.68 7.49
N ALA A 228 16.08 2.95 7.88
CA ALA A 228 14.93 2.13 7.58
C ALA A 228 14.10 2.81 6.47
N ALA A 229 13.67 2.04 5.48
CA ALA A 229 12.89 2.53 4.34
C ALA A 229 11.41 2.12 4.46
N TYR A 230 10.53 3.03 4.06
CA TYR A 230 9.09 2.84 4.08
C TYR A 230 8.46 3.32 2.78
N LYS A 231 7.64 2.48 2.17
CA LYS A 231 6.82 2.82 1.01
C LYS A 231 5.63 3.63 1.49
N LEU A 232 5.42 4.81 0.94
CA LEU A 232 4.31 5.71 1.27
C LEU A 232 3.42 5.89 0.03
N VAL A 233 2.12 5.63 0.20
CA VAL A 233 1.13 5.74 -0.89
C VAL A 233 -0.10 6.53 -0.43
N SER A 234 -0.72 7.26 -1.35
CA SER A 234 -2.00 7.93 -1.13
C SER A 234 -2.94 7.70 -2.31
N PRO A 235 -4.25 7.52 -2.10
CA PRO A 235 -5.21 7.41 -3.20
C PRO A 235 -5.37 8.70 -4.04
N ASP A 236 -4.82 9.83 -3.57
CA ASP A 236 -4.92 11.13 -4.24
C ASP A 236 -3.77 11.40 -5.23
N THR A 237 -2.82 10.48 -5.36
CA THR A 237 -1.72 10.56 -6.33
C THR A 237 -1.26 9.17 -6.74
N GLU A 238 -0.83 9.02 -8.00
CA GLU A 238 -0.22 7.78 -8.48
C GLU A 238 1.26 7.66 -8.04
N ALA A 239 1.84 8.73 -7.49
CA ALA A 239 3.21 8.73 -7.02
C ALA A 239 3.38 7.80 -5.81
N ILE A 240 4.41 6.95 -5.87
CA ILE A 240 4.86 6.14 -4.74
C ILE A 240 6.10 6.82 -4.16
N LEU A 241 6.01 7.27 -2.91
CA LEU A 241 7.13 7.87 -2.22
C LEU A 241 7.87 6.83 -1.38
N VAL A 242 9.13 7.10 -1.09
CA VAL A 242 9.91 6.35 -0.11
C VAL A 242 10.33 7.28 1.01
N GLY A 243 9.84 7.00 2.21
CA GLY A 243 10.19 7.69 3.44
C GLY A 243 11.29 6.95 4.20
N TYR A 244 12.22 7.68 4.81
CA TYR A 244 13.34 7.10 5.56
C TYR A 244 13.39 7.62 6.99
N CYS A 245 13.63 6.73 7.95
CA CYS A 245 13.96 7.08 9.33
C CYS A 245 15.36 6.59 9.67
N ARG A 246 16.09 7.32 10.52
CA ARG A 246 17.33 6.79 11.11
C ARG A 246 17.01 5.68 12.11
N ILE A 247 17.68 4.54 11.98
CA ILE A 247 17.54 3.42 12.92
C ILE A 247 17.88 3.90 14.33
N GLY A 248 17.01 3.58 15.29
CA GLY A 248 17.13 4.00 16.68
C GLY A 248 16.55 5.39 17.01
N SER A 249 16.11 6.18 16.01
CA SER A 249 15.43 7.45 16.26
C SER A 249 14.02 7.27 16.86
N ALA A 250 13.44 8.35 17.39
CA ALA A 250 12.05 8.34 17.86
C ALA A 250 11.07 8.02 16.72
N GLN A 251 11.32 8.57 15.52
CA GLN A 251 10.51 8.32 14.31
C GLN A 251 10.59 6.86 13.90
N PHE A 252 11.79 6.25 13.95
CA PHE A 252 11.95 4.82 13.66
C PHE A 252 11.14 3.98 14.65
N ARG A 253 11.27 4.23 15.96
CA ARG A 253 10.48 3.51 16.97
C ARG A 253 8.98 3.66 16.74
N ALA A 254 8.53 4.89 16.42
CA ALA A 254 7.14 5.18 16.13
C ALA A 254 6.63 4.44 14.90
N MET A 255 7.38 4.45 13.80
CA MET A 255 7.04 3.68 12.60
C MET A 255 6.96 2.19 12.93
N GLU A 256 7.96 1.62 13.60
CA GLU A 256 7.98 0.19 13.93
C GLU A 256 6.78 -0.26 14.79
N LEU A 257 6.28 0.61 15.66
CA LEU A 257 5.08 0.30 16.47
C LEU A 257 3.80 0.21 15.65
N LEU A 258 3.72 0.83 14.46
CA LEU A 258 2.52 0.78 13.61
C LEU A 258 2.12 -0.64 13.23
N TRP A 259 3.07 -1.58 13.21
CA TRP A 259 2.85 -2.99 12.85
C TRP A 259 2.73 -3.92 14.07
N SER A 260 2.95 -3.42 15.29
CA SER A 260 2.96 -4.23 16.52
C SER A 260 1.58 -4.79 16.90
N GLY A 261 0.50 -4.27 16.30
CA GLY A 261 -0.89 -4.64 16.60
C GLY A 261 -1.46 -5.84 15.84
N GLY A 262 -0.69 -6.49 14.96
CA GLY A 262 -1.09 -7.67 14.18
C GLY A 262 -1.30 -7.42 12.68
N GLU A 263 -0.69 -8.32 11.88
CA GLU A 263 -0.82 -8.70 10.45
C GLU A 263 -1.14 -7.70 9.33
N SER A 264 -1.45 -6.42 9.56
CA SER A 264 -1.55 -5.51 8.42
C SER A 264 -0.16 -5.10 7.96
N ALA A 265 0.26 -5.55 6.76
CA ALA A 265 1.48 -5.10 6.11
C ALA A 265 1.50 -3.58 5.82
N LYS A 266 0.37 -2.88 6.04
CA LYS A 266 0.18 -1.46 5.79
C LYS A 266 -0.46 -0.77 6.99
N ALA A 267 -0.01 0.44 7.29
CA ALA A 267 -0.57 1.28 8.34
C ALA A 267 -0.92 2.66 7.79
N ARG A 268 -2.10 3.17 8.13
CA ARG A 268 -2.41 4.60 7.91
C ARG A 268 -1.63 5.43 8.91
N VAL A 269 -1.03 6.53 8.47
CA VAL A 269 -0.17 7.37 9.29
C VAL A 269 -0.21 8.82 8.82
N VAL A 270 -0.03 9.76 9.76
CA VAL A 270 0.25 11.16 9.45
C VAL A 270 1.74 11.41 9.71
N LEU A 271 2.44 11.90 8.69
CA LEU A 271 3.88 12.14 8.73
C LEU A 271 4.19 13.59 8.41
N GLU A 272 5.26 14.09 9.02
CA GLU A 272 6.01 15.21 8.47
C GLU A 272 7.21 14.63 7.71
N ILE A 273 7.33 14.96 6.43
CA ILE A 273 8.40 14.50 5.56
C ILE A 273 9.19 15.67 5.02
N ARG A 274 10.49 15.50 4.85
CA ARG A 274 11.40 16.53 4.36
C ARG A 274 12.18 16.02 3.15
N ARG A 275 12.30 16.87 2.13
CA ARG A 275 13.16 16.57 0.98
C ARG A 275 14.62 16.78 1.39
N PRO A 276 15.52 15.80 1.20
CA PRO A 276 16.94 16.01 1.41
C PRO A 276 17.47 17.07 0.42
N PRO A 277 18.54 17.80 0.77
CA PRO A 277 19.17 18.73 -0.15
C PRO A 277 19.52 18.05 -1.48
N ALA A 278 19.22 18.70 -2.61
CA ALA A 278 19.47 18.13 -3.94
C ALA A 278 20.95 17.73 -4.16
N SER A 279 21.88 18.42 -3.48
CA SER A 279 23.31 18.11 -3.49
C SER A 279 23.67 16.73 -2.95
N GLU A 280 22.79 16.10 -2.16
CA GLU A 280 23.02 14.78 -1.58
C GLU A 280 22.61 13.63 -2.51
N GLY A 281 22.04 13.94 -3.67
CA GLY A 281 21.69 12.94 -4.69
C GLY A 281 20.44 12.11 -4.39
N ALA A 282 19.55 12.60 -3.52
CA ALA A 282 18.24 11.99 -3.32
C ALA A 282 17.36 12.12 -4.58
N GLY A 283 16.67 11.04 -4.95
CA GLY A 283 15.63 11.07 -5.96
C GLY A 283 14.44 11.92 -5.51
N HIS A 284 13.70 12.47 -6.47
CA HIS A 284 12.57 13.40 -6.22
C HIS A 284 11.38 12.80 -5.44
N LEU A 285 11.32 11.47 -5.26
CA LEU A 285 10.31 10.74 -4.48
C LEU A 285 10.85 10.18 -3.16
N GLN A 286 12.12 10.48 -2.82
CA GLN A 286 12.75 10.05 -1.57
C GLN A 286 12.71 11.18 -0.54
N PHE A 287 12.22 10.88 0.66
CA PHE A 287 12.04 11.85 1.73
C PHE A 287 12.55 11.31 3.05
N GLU A 288 13.16 12.18 3.86
CA GLU A 288 13.38 11.88 5.28
C GLU A 288 12.05 12.06 6.03
N ILE A 289 11.68 11.12 6.90
CA ILE A 289 10.57 11.29 7.82
C ILE A 289 11.08 12.06 9.02
N SER A 290 10.76 13.36 9.09
CA SER A 290 11.20 14.23 10.17
C SER A 290 10.38 14.01 11.44
N ARG A 291 9.07 13.75 11.30
CA ARG A 291 8.18 13.43 12.42
C ARG A 291 7.11 12.39 12.08
N VAL A 292 6.70 11.61 13.08
CA VAL A 292 5.50 10.76 13.02
C VAL A 292 4.41 11.41 13.86
N LEU A 293 3.49 12.10 13.19
CA LEU A 293 2.50 12.96 13.83
C LEU A 293 1.37 12.14 14.47
N ALA A 294 0.89 11.09 13.80
CA ALA A 294 -0.19 10.27 14.33
C ALA A 294 -0.20 8.85 13.78
N GLU A 295 -0.61 7.88 14.60
CA GLU A 295 -1.04 6.55 14.15
C GLU A 295 -2.47 6.65 13.59
N GLY A 296 -2.71 6.28 12.33
CA GLY A 296 -3.96 6.58 11.63
C GLY A 296 -3.94 7.99 11.00
N TRP A 297 -5.10 8.57 10.72
CA TRP A 297 -5.21 9.88 10.05
C TRP A 297 -5.76 11.02 10.91
N VAL A 298 -6.12 10.74 12.16
CA VAL A 298 -6.58 11.73 13.15
C VAL A 298 -5.42 12.07 14.08
N MET A 299 -5.05 13.34 14.13
CA MET A 299 -3.98 13.84 15.01
C MET A 299 -4.51 14.08 16.42
N ALA A 300 -3.68 13.78 17.41
CA ALA A 300 -3.88 14.21 18.79
C ALA A 300 -3.05 15.48 19.07
N ASP A 301 -3.17 16.03 20.28
CA ASP A 301 -2.47 17.26 20.68
C ASP A 301 -0.94 17.12 20.67
N LYS A 302 -0.44 15.89 20.86
CA LYS A 302 0.99 15.57 20.81
C LYS A 302 1.29 14.60 19.67
N PRO A 303 2.39 14.82 18.92
CA PRO A 303 2.89 13.88 17.92
C PRO A 303 3.03 12.46 18.47
N PHE A 304 2.93 11.46 17.60
CA PHE A 304 3.06 10.06 18.00
C PHE A 304 4.49 9.69 18.41
N ASP A 305 5.49 10.18 17.69
CA ASP A 305 6.91 9.96 18.01
C ASP A 305 7.38 10.62 19.31
N GLU A 306 6.69 11.65 19.80
CA GLU A 306 6.99 12.29 21.09
C GLU A 306 6.33 11.61 22.30
N ARG A 307 5.43 10.64 22.08
CA ARG A 307 4.70 9.93 23.15
C ARG A 307 5.35 8.62 23.58
N LEU A 308 6.44 8.23 22.93
CA LEU A 308 7.10 6.93 23.05
C LEU A 308 8.39 6.98 23.86
#